data_AF-A0A963LXD8-F1
#
_entry.id   AF-A0A963LXD8-F1
#
_cell.length_a   1.000
_cell.length_b   1.000
_cell.length_c   1.000
_cell.angle_alpha   90.00
_cell.angle_beta   90.00
_cell.angle_gamma   90.00
#
_symmetry.space_group_name_H-M   'P 1'
#
loop_
_entity.id
_entity.type
_entity.pdbx_description
1 polymer ?
#
loop_
_entity_poly.entity_id
_entity_poly.type
_entity_poly.pdbx_seq_one_letter_code
_entity_poly.pdbx_strand_id
1 'polypeptide(L)'
;TRRLSEIPGIVPSLRESVPGQPAFPGCAFAPRCGFAQPRCREQAPPLLQYSPGATARVIEGPAPVGAHLAACWEIDKVLQS
;
A
#
# COMPACT_ATOMS: atom_id res chain seq x y z
N THR A 1 -14.53 8.36 -21.68
CA THR A 1 -14.36 7.48 -20.51
C THR A 1 -12.87 7.27 -20.28
N ARG A 2 -12.32 7.61 -19.10
CA ARG A 2 -10.88 7.43 -18.80
C ARG A 2 -10.63 6.00 -18.33
N ARG A 3 -9.65 5.31 -18.93
CA ARG A 3 -9.22 3.96 -18.50
C ARG A 3 -8.44 4.08 -17.19
N LEU A 4 -8.72 3.21 -16.22
CA LEU A 4 -7.97 3.14 -14.97
C LEU A 4 -6.57 2.55 -15.21
N SER A 5 -5.59 3.03 -14.45
CA SER A 5 -4.23 2.49 -14.46
C SER A 5 -4.22 1.08 -13.87
N GLU A 6 -3.51 0.16 -14.53
CA GLU A 6 -3.38 -1.24 -14.12
C GLU A 6 -1.97 -1.50 -13.61
N ILE A 7 -1.84 -2.30 -12.55
CA ILE A 7 -0.55 -2.84 -12.10
C ILE A 7 -0.30 -4.12 -12.91
N PRO A 8 0.71 -4.22 -13.79
CA PRO A 8 0.90 -5.37 -14.69
C PRO A 8 1.46 -6.60 -13.98
N GLY A 9 1.02 -7.83 -14.30
CA GLY A 9 1.52 -9.12 -13.75
C GLY A 9 0.50 -9.98 -12.97
N ILE A 10 0.98 -11.00 -12.24
CA ILE A 10 0.14 -11.93 -11.45
C ILE A 10 0.19 -11.60 -9.94
N VAL A 11 -0.96 -11.67 -9.26
CA VAL A 11 -1.04 -11.40 -7.81
C VAL A 11 -0.20 -12.45 -7.06
N PRO A 12 0.79 -12.03 -6.25
CA PRO A 12 1.61 -12.97 -5.50
C PRO A 12 0.80 -13.68 -4.41
N SER A 13 1.30 -14.84 -3.96
CA SER A 13 0.70 -15.57 -2.85
C SER A 13 0.65 -14.71 -1.59
N LEU A 14 -0.50 -14.67 -0.92
CA LEU A 14 -0.69 -13.98 0.37
C LEU A 14 -0.44 -14.90 1.57
N ARG A 15 -0.05 -16.17 1.33
CA ARG A 15 0.26 -17.11 2.41
C ARG A 15 1.57 -16.74 3.07
N GLU A 16 1.65 -17.01 4.38
CA GLU A 16 2.90 -16.92 5.13
C GLU A 16 4.00 -17.68 4.39
N SER A 17 5.18 -17.06 4.28
CA SER A 17 6.34 -17.75 3.70
C SER A 17 6.91 -18.78 4.69
N VAL A 18 6.82 -18.47 5.99
CA VAL A 18 7.22 -19.29 7.13
C VAL A 18 6.21 -19.01 8.25
N PRO A 19 5.86 -19.99 9.12
CA PRO A 19 4.91 -19.77 10.21
C PRO A 19 5.24 -18.53 11.05
N GLY A 20 4.28 -17.61 11.15
CA GLY A 20 4.43 -16.36 11.91
C GLY A 20 5.23 -15.25 11.21
N GLN A 21 5.63 -15.44 9.95
CA GLN A 21 6.21 -14.38 9.12
C GLN A 21 5.23 -13.85 8.08
N PRO A 22 5.25 -12.54 7.79
CA PRO A 22 4.42 -11.98 6.74
C PRO A 22 4.79 -12.58 5.37
N ALA A 23 3.81 -12.65 4.47
CA ALA A 23 4.02 -13.11 3.10
C ALA A 23 5.08 -12.28 2.34
N PHE A 24 5.32 -11.03 2.77
CA PHE A 24 6.26 -10.12 2.14
C PHE A 24 7.14 -9.43 3.21
N PRO A 25 8.44 -9.22 2.92
CA PRO A 25 9.35 -8.49 3.81
C PRO A 25 9.02 -6.99 3.89
N GLY A 26 8.33 -6.45 2.88
CA GLY A 26 7.89 -5.05 2.81
C GLY A 26 6.49 -4.91 2.21
N CYS A 27 6.29 -3.90 1.38
CA CYS A 27 5.03 -3.69 0.67
C CYS A 27 4.74 -4.84 -0.32
N ALA A 28 3.55 -5.45 -0.19
CA ALA A 28 3.09 -6.53 -1.09
C ALA A 28 3.05 -6.13 -2.58
N PHE A 29 2.94 -4.83 -2.87
CA PHE A 29 2.90 -4.31 -4.24
C PHE A 29 4.29 -3.93 -4.79
N ALA A 30 5.34 -3.89 -3.96
CA ALA A 30 6.67 -3.45 -4.38
C ALA A 30 7.25 -4.17 -5.62
N PRO A 31 7.00 -5.48 -5.85
CA PRO A 31 7.50 -6.16 -7.04
C PRO A 31 6.92 -5.66 -8.37
N ARG A 32 5.76 -4.98 -8.35
CA ARG A 32 5.01 -4.59 -9.56
C ARG A 32 4.58 -3.12 -9.59
N CYS A 33 4.78 -2.40 -8.49
CA CYS A 33 4.42 -0.99 -8.38
C CYS A 33 5.43 -0.12 -9.14
N GLY A 34 4.96 0.67 -10.11
CA GLY A 34 5.80 1.60 -10.88
C GLY A 34 6.39 2.76 -10.06
N PHE A 35 5.93 2.96 -8.83
CA PHE A 35 6.41 3.98 -7.89
C PHE A 35 7.28 3.39 -6.77
N ALA A 36 7.64 2.09 -6.83
CA ALA A 36 8.34 1.41 -5.75
C ALA A 36 9.77 1.94 -5.52
N GLN A 37 10.05 2.37 -4.29
CA GLN A 37 11.39 2.73 -3.83
C GLN A 37 12.09 1.56 -3.11
N PRO A 38 13.41 1.63 -2.85
CA PRO A 38 14.13 0.61 -2.07
C PRO A 38 13.43 0.28 -0.74
N ARG A 39 13.02 1.31 0.02
CA ARG A 39 12.29 1.15 1.28
C ARG A 39 11.01 0.29 1.18
N CYS A 40 10.34 0.29 0.04
CA CYS A 40 9.12 -0.49 -0.16
C CYS A 40 9.39 -2.00 -0.16
N ARG A 41 10.62 -2.44 -0.46
CA ARG A 41 11.01 -3.86 -0.49
C ARG A 41 11.44 -4.37 0.87
N GLU A 42 11.87 -3.47 1.75
CA GLU A 42 12.47 -3.78 3.05
C GLU A 42 11.51 -3.53 4.22
N GLN A 43 10.54 -2.62 4.05
CA GLN A 43 9.69 -2.15 5.14
C GLN A 43 8.24 -2.00 4.68
N ALA A 44 7.32 -2.54 5.49
CA ALA A 44 5.89 -2.34 5.29
C ALA A 44 5.54 -0.86 5.57
N PRO A 45 4.80 -0.17 4.67
CA PRO A 45 4.33 1.17 4.95
C PRO A 45 3.31 1.18 6.09
N PRO A 46 3.23 2.26 6.89
CA PRO A 46 2.22 2.43 7.91
C PRO A 46 0.85 2.51 7.26
N LEU A 47 -0.15 2.02 7.97
CA LEU A 47 -1.54 2.19 7.57
C LEU A 47 -1.96 3.63 7.90
N LEU A 48 -2.32 4.38 6.87
CA LEU A 48 -2.76 5.77 7.00
C LEU A 48 -4.23 5.90 6.64
N GLN A 49 -4.94 6.79 7.33
CA GLN A 49 -6.26 7.24 6.95
C GLN A 49 -6.17 8.47 6.04
N TYR A 50 -6.94 8.43 4.95
CA TYR A 50 -7.06 9.49 3.97
C TYR A 50 -8.49 10.00 3.95
N SER A 51 -8.64 11.32 3.91
CA SER A 51 -9.94 11.96 3.70
C SER A 51 -9.85 12.90 2.50
N PRO A 52 -10.94 13.12 1.76
CA PRO A 52 -10.97 14.12 0.69
C PRO A 52 -10.46 15.48 1.20
N GLY A 53 -9.44 16.03 0.56
CA GLY A 53 -8.85 17.33 0.93
C GLY A 53 -7.98 17.34 2.20
N ALA A 54 -7.72 16.18 2.83
CA ALA A 54 -6.92 16.10 4.05
C ALA A 54 -5.53 15.49 3.83
N THR A 55 -4.60 15.86 4.70
CA THR A 55 -3.30 15.20 4.85
C THR A 55 -3.48 13.84 5.52
N ALA A 56 -2.70 12.84 5.09
CA ALA A 56 -2.75 11.50 5.68
C ALA A 56 -2.44 11.52 7.18
N ARG A 57 -3.06 10.63 7.96
CA ARG A 57 -2.74 10.43 9.38
C ARG A 57 -2.48 8.96 9.66
N VAL A 58 -1.47 8.68 10.48
CA VAL A 58 -1.27 7.34 11.03
C VAL A 58 -2.48 7.03 11.91
N ILE A 59 -3.07 5.85 11.73
CA ILE A 59 -4.10 5.37 12.64
C ILE A 59 -3.49 4.43 13.67
N GLU A 60 -3.87 4.61 14.93
CA GLU A 60 -3.54 3.71 16.02
C GLU A 60 -4.81 2.93 16.39
N GLY A 61 -4.75 1.60 16.34
CA GLY A 61 -5.88 0.74 16.63
C GLY A 61 -6.86 0.54 15.46
N PRO A 62 -8.08 0.05 15.74
CA PRO A 62 -9.04 -0.27 14.69
C PRO A 62 -9.58 1.00 14.02
N ALA A 63 -9.58 0.99 12.69
CA ALA A 63 -10.13 2.10 11.93
C ALA A 63 -11.66 2.21 12.09
N PRO A 64 -12.22 3.43 12.09
CA PRO A 64 -13.66 3.64 12.01
C PRO A 64 -14.26 2.97 10.78
N VAL A 65 -15.50 2.49 10.90
CA VAL A 65 -16.26 1.96 9.75
C VAL A 65 -16.40 3.06 8.69
N GLY A 66 -16.05 2.74 7.44
CA GLY A 66 -16.08 3.70 6.33
C GLY A 66 -14.84 4.58 6.22
N ALA A 67 -13.81 4.37 7.06
CA ALA A 67 -12.53 5.04 6.87
C ALA A 67 -11.86 4.59 5.56
N HIS A 68 -11.38 5.55 4.78
CA HIS A 68 -10.57 5.27 3.59
C HIS A 68 -9.11 5.15 4.00
N LEU A 69 -8.56 3.94 3.89
CA LEU A 69 -7.23 3.60 4.39
C LEU A 69 -6.31 3.17 3.25
N ALA A 70 -5.05 3.55 3.33
CA ALA A 70 -4.02 2.98 2.46
C ALA A 70 -2.66 2.93 3.18
N ALA A 71 -1.86 1.92 2.84
CA ALA A 71 -0.49 1.78 3.30
C ALA A 71 0.45 2.03 2.11
N CYS A 72 0.89 3.28 1.94
CA CYS A 72 1.73 3.69 0.81
C CYS A 72 2.65 4.85 1.19
N TRP A 73 3.94 4.67 0.95
CA TRP A 73 4.96 5.71 1.16
C TRP A 73 4.94 6.81 0.10
N GLU A 74 4.44 6.51 -1.09
CA GLU A 74 4.53 7.36 -2.29
C GLU A 74 3.14 7.78 -2.78
N ILE A 75 2.17 7.90 -1.88
CA ILE A 75 0.78 8.13 -2.27
C ILE A 75 0.60 9.44 -3.04
N ASP A 76 1.32 10.49 -2.69
CA ASP A 76 1.25 11.77 -3.39
C ASP A 76 1.67 11.63 -4.86
N LYS A 77 2.71 10.84 -5.14
CA LYS A 77 3.16 10.57 -6.51
C LYS A 77 2.13 9.77 -7.31
N VAL A 78 1.47 8.81 -6.65
CA VAL A 78 0.41 8.00 -7.27
C VAL A 78 -0.81 8.88 -7.60
N LEU A 79 -1.22 9.76 -6.67
CA LEU A 79 -2.37 10.65 -6.84
C LEU A 79 -2.16 11.71 -7.93
N GLN A 80 -0.92 12.04 -8.24
CA GLN A 80 -0.55 13.00 -9.29
C GLN A 80 -0.43 12.37 -10.69
N SER A 81 -0.66 11.06 -10.85
CA SER A 81 -0.46 10.32 -12.12
C SER A 81 -1.71 10.07 -12.97
#